data_AF-A0A7V3MH17-F1
#
_entry.id   AF-A0A7V3MH17-F1
#
_cell.length_a   1.000
_cell.length_b   1.000
_cell.length_c   1.000
_cell.angle_alpha   90.00
_cell.angle_beta   90.00
_cell.angle_gamma   90.00
#
_symmetry.space_group_name_H-M   'P 1'
#
loop_
_entity.id
_entity.type
_entity.pdbx_description
1 polymer ?
#
loop_
_entity_poly.entity_id
_entity_poly.type
_entity_poly.pdbx_seq_one_letter_code
_entity_poly.pdbx_strand_id
1 'polypeptide(L)'
;MTALPLPLIQALQVTTVAVGGPGVSGFISWFEARLQGRRGPPILQPYFDLAKLFGKETLTPNGAGPFYRLAPYVSFACYLTVPMLIPVLTSYALPLGYMGDVLGGGLILAFASFLIAVGAAETGDSYSQLASSRAKTFAAITEPVMLLVFFTAATITTTDLPYVIGATVRSGPAQIVRPAHLLASAALFMVILYETARIPIESHTGTTEFGMIETGRTFEYSGPDLALLHWGSAAKQLVLYVILLNVFVAPWGMASGTSPAEVAVAIPAILGKAALLGCAIAVLDNSYAKLRLFKITEYVSAALLLAVLAVFTLYLGGG
;
A
#
# COMPACT_ATOMS: atom_id res chain seq x y z
N MET A 1 10.19 -33.54 -10.72
CA MET A 1 10.14 -32.12 -10.30
C MET A 1 8.95 -31.99 -9.36
N THR A 2 9.17 -31.78 -8.07
CA THR A 2 8.10 -31.71 -7.07
C THR A 2 7.37 -30.37 -7.19
N ALA A 3 6.16 -30.37 -7.75
CA ALA A 3 5.31 -29.18 -7.79
C ALA A 3 4.82 -28.85 -6.37
N LEU A 4 4.86 -27.58 -5.98
CA LEU A 4 4.22 -27.13 -4.73
C LEU A 4 2.69 -27.13 -4.91
N PRO A 5 1.93 -27.54 -3.88
CA PRO A 5 0.48 -27.45 -3.92
C PRO A 5 0.04 -25.98 -3.95
N LEU A 6 -0.97 -25.65 -4.76
CA LEU A 6 -1.45 -24.26 -4.94
C LEU A 6 -1.82 -23.55 -3.63
N PRO A 7 -2.49 -24.19 -2.65
CA PRO A 7 -2.77 -23.55 -1.37
C PRO A 7 -1.52 -23.14 -0.58
N LEU A 8 -0.42 -23.88 -0.73
CA LEU A 8 0.84 -23.52 -0.09
C LEU A 8 1.46 -22.28 -0.74
N ILE A 9 1.41 -22.16 -2.07
CA ILE A 9 1.90 -20.97 -2.78
C ILE A 9 1.06 -19.73 -2.39
N GLN A 10 -0.25 -19.91 -2.24
CA GLN A 10 -1.16 -18.87 -1.74
C GLN A 10 -0.76 -18.40 -0.33
N ALA A 11 -0.51 -19.34 0.58
CA ALA A 11 -0.04 -19.01 1.93
C ALA A 11 1.33 -18.30 1.91
N LEU A 12 2.22 -18.70 1.00
CA LEU A 12 3.52 -18.05 0.80
C LEU A 12 3.38 -16.61 0.31
N GLN A 13 2.39 -16.26 -0.51
CA GLN A 13 2.15 -14.87 -0.91
C GLN A 13 1.75 -13.99 0.28
N VAL A 14 0.78 -14.45 1.07
CA VAL A 14 0.28 -13.71 2.23
C VAL A 14 1.39 -13.54 3.27
N THR A 15 2.14 -14.62 3.55
CA THR A 15 3.27 -14.56 4.49
C THR A 15 4.42 -13.71 3.96
N THR A 16 4.69 -13.69 2.65
CA THR A 16 5.67 -12.78 2.06
C THR A 16 5.28 -11.32 2.27
N VAL A 17 3.99 -10.98 2.13
CA VAL A 17 3.53 -9.61 2.41
C VAL A 17 3.60 -9.28 3.89
N ALA A 18 3.09 -10.19 4.75
CA ALA A 18 3.07 -9.98 6.19
C ALA A 18 4.49 -9.82 6.75
N VAL A 19 5.41 -10.73 6.41
CA VAL A 19 6.79 -10.69 6.93
C VAL A 19 7.64 -9.70 6.15
N GLY A 20 7.51 -9.61 4.84
CA GLY A 20 8.34 -8.75 3.99
C GLY A 20 8.03 -7.26 4.13
N GLY A 21 6.78 -6.89 4.44
CA GLY A 21 6.35 -5.50 4.59
C GLY A 21 7.21 -4.71 5.58
N PRO A 22 7.29 -5.14 6.86
CA PRO A 22 8.15 -4.49 7.85
C PRO A 22 9.61 -4.41 7.44
N GLY A 23 10.14 -5.44 6.75
CA GLY A 23 11.52 -5.47 6.28
C GLY A 23 11.80 -4.43 5.20
N VAL A 24 10.87 -4.25 4.26
CA VAL A 24 10.95 -3.18 3.24
C VAL A 24 10.88 -1.81 3.91
N SER A 25 9.94 -1.58 4.83
CA SER A 25 9.84 -0.30 5.55
C SER A 25 11.13 0.00 6.33
N GLY A 26 11.72 -1.00 7.00
CA GLY A 26 12.99 -0.87 7.72
C GLY A 26 14.17 -0.56 6.81
N PHE A 27 14.23 -1.17 5.63
CA PHE A 27 15.24 -0.87 4.61
C PHE A 27 15.11 0.59 4.12
N ILE A 28 13.89 1.06 3.88
CA ILE A 28 13.64 2.44 3.46
C ILE A 28 14.11 3.42 4.53
N SER A 29 13.75 3.20 5.79
CA SER A 29 14.20 4.06 6.90
C SER A 29 15.72 4.06 7.07
N TRP A 30 16.37 2.92 6.88
CA TRP A 30 17.83 2.84 6.87
C TRP A 30 18.43 3.65 5.72
N PHE A 31 17.91 3.51 4.50
CA PHE A 31 18.40 4.21 3.33
C PHE A 31 18.19 5.73 3.43
N GLU A 32 17.02 6.16 3.89
CA GLU A 32 16.68 7.56 4.14
C GLU A 32 17.65 8.21 5.14
N ALA A 33 17.97 7.50 6.22
CA ALA A 33 18.96 7.96 7.19
C ALA A 33 20.36 8.13 6.56
N ARG A 34 20.76 7.23 5.65
CA ARG A 34 22.03 7.36 4.92
C ARG A 34 22.05 8.56 3.98
N LEU A 35 20.94 8.84 3.28
CA LEU A 35 20.80 10.05 2.45
C LEU A 35 20.97 11.33 3.27
N GLN A 36 20.51 11.31 4.53
CA GLN A 36 20.65 12.44 5.47
C GLN A 36 22.03 12.51 6.15
N GLY A 37 22.98 11.65 5.79
CA GLY A 37 24.33 11.64 6.37
C GLY A 37 24.42 11.05 7.79
N ARG A 38 23.37 10.37 8.28
CA ARG A 38 23.33 9.71 9.60
C ARG A 38 23.35 8.18 9.45
N ARG A 39 23.75 7.46 10.51
CA ARG A 39 23.84 5.98 10.47
C ARG A 39 22.49 5.28 10.32
N GLY A 40 21.45 5.85 10.93
CA GLY A 40 20.08 5.31 10.90
C GLY A 40 19.84 4.09 11.78
N PRO A 41 18.57 3.67 11.94
CA PRO A 41 18.21 2.42 12.59
C PRO A 41 18.65 1.21 11.74
N PRO A 42 18.83 0.02 12.34
CA PRO A 42 19.06 -1.21 11.59
C PRO A 42 17.83 -1.59 10.76
N ILE A 43 18.03 -2.31 9.64
CA ILE A 43 16.94 -2.75 8.74
C ILE A 43 15.88 -3.59 9.48
N LEU A 44 16.31 -4.38 10.47
CA LEU A 44 15.42 -5.24 11.26
C LEU A 44 14.69 -4.50 12.39
N GLN A 45 14.90 -3.18 12.56
CA GLN A 45 14.27 -2.39 13.62
C GLN A 45 12.74 -2.56 13.69
N PRO A 46 11.98 -2.55 12.57
CA PRO A 46 10.53 -2.71 12.64
C PRO A 46 10.09 -4.03 13.28
N TYR A 47 10.84 -5.12 13.09
CA TYR A 47 10.52 -6.40 13.74
C TYR A 47 10.76 -6.35 15.25
N PHE A 48 11.84 -5.70 15.69
CA PHE A 48 12.11 -5.51 17.12
C PHE A 48 11.07 -4.61 17.77
N ASP A 49 10.61 -3.56 17.07
CA ASP A 49 9.55 -2.69 17.56
C ASP A 49 8.20 -3.42 17.66
N LEU A 50 7.86 -4.26 16.68
CA LEU A 50 6.67 -5.12 16.76
C LEU A 50 6.76 -6.08 17.95
N ALA A 51 7.88 -6.81 18.10
CA ALA A 51 8.08 -7.73 19.22
C ALA A 51 7.98 -7.03 20.58
N LYS A 52 8.54 -5.81 20.67
CA LYS A 52 8.44 -4.96 21.86
C LYS A 52 6.99 -4.56 22.14
N LEU A 53 6.22 -4.14 21.13
CA LEU A 53 4.85 -3.69 21.31
C LEU A 53 3.91 -4.84 21.70
N PHE A 54 4.10 -6.04 21.15
CA PHE A 54 3.34 -7.23 21.57
C PHE A 54 3.61 -7.65 23.03
N GLY A 55 4.76 -7.29 23.59
CA GLY A 55 5.09 -7.54 24.99
C GLY A 55 4.57 -6.47 25.97
N LYS A 56 3.86 -5.45 25.49
CA LYS A 56 3.32 -4.37 26.34
C LYS A 56 1.85 -4.60 26.68
N GLU A 57 1.39 -3.90 27.71
CA GLU A 57 -0.02 -3.84 28.08
C GLU A 57 -0.81 -2.96 27.09
N THR A 58 -2.04 -3.38 26.78
CA THR A 58 -2.99 -2.58 26.01
C THR A 58 -3.80 -1.72 26.97
N LEU A 59 -3.70 -0.41 26.81
CA LEU A 59 -4.54 0.59 27.47
C LEU A 59 -5.60 1.09 26.49
N THR A 60 -6.84 1.17 26.95
CA THR A 60 -7.97 1.69 26.17
C THR A 60 -8.53 2.96 26.83
N PRO A 61 -8.81 4.03 26.07
CA PRO A 61 -9.44 5.23 26.60
C PRO A 61 -10.80 4.95 27.25
N ASN A 62 -11.15 5.74 28.27
CA ASN A 62 -12.45 5.66 28.93
C ASN A 62 -13.56 6.04 27.94
N GLY A 63 -14.55 5.16 27.76
CA GLY A 63 -15.65 5.38 26.82
C GLY A 63 -15.36 4.97 25.37
N ALA A 64 -14.20 4.38 25.08
CA ALA A 64 -13.90 3.83 23.77
C ALA A 64 -14.88 2.71 23.40
N GLY A 65 -15.49 2.83 22.21
CA GLY A 65 -16.48 1.90 21.70
C GLY A 65 -15.88 0.60 21.15
N PRO A 66 -16.74 -0.28 20.62
CA PRO A 66 -16.30 -1.54 20.05
C PRO A 66 -15.49 -1.35 18.76
N PHE A 67 -15.70 -0.26 18.00
CA PHE A 67 -14.95 -0.03 16.76
C PHE A 67 -13.49 0.29 17.06
N TYR A 68 -13.20 1.08 18.09
CA TYR A 68 -11.81 1.26 18.55
C TYR A 68 -11.12 -0.07 18.85
N ARG A 69 -11.78 -0.98 19.59
CA ARG A 69 -11.18 -2.28 19.96
C ARG A 69 -11.01 -3.23 18.78
N LEU A 70 -11.94 -3.22 17.83
CA LEU A 70 -11.94 -4.13 16.68
C LEU A 70 -11.10 -3.62 15.50
N ALA A 71 -10.90 -2.30 15.39
CA ALA A 71 -10.24 -1.69 14.23
C ALA A 71 -8.83 -2.27 13.95
N PRO A 72 -7.93 -2.47 14.93
CA PRO A 72 -6.61 -3.05 14.67
C PRO A 72 -6.68 -4.46 14.07
N TYR A 73 -7.55 -5.32 14.60
CA TYR A 73 -7.67 -6.72 14.18
C TYR A 73 -8.31 -6.84 12.79
N VAL A 74 -9.41 -6.12 12.57
CA VAL A 74 -10.15 -6.21 11.31
C VAL A 74 -9.39 -5.52 10.18
N SER A 75 -8.78 -4.36 10.43
CA SER A 75 -7.95 -3.69 9.41
C SER A 75 -6.74 -4.53 9.01
N PHE A 76 -6.06 -5.16 9.96
CA PHE A 76 -4.97 -6.08 9.68
C PHE A 76 -5.42 -7.28 8.84
N ALA A 77 -6.56 -7.90 9.19
CA ALA A 77 -7.14 -8.99 8.40
C ALA A 77 -7.49 -8.56 6.96
N CYS A 78 -8.05 -7.35 6.79
CA CYS A 78 -8.30 -6.77 5.47
C CYS A 78 -7.01 -6.63 4.66
N TYR A 79 -5.94 -6.07 5.25
CA TYR A 79 -4.65 -5.91 4.57
C TYR A 79 -4.02 -7.26 4.18
N LEU A 80 -4.22 -8.32 4.97
CA LEU A 80 -3.73 -9.67 4.64
C LEU A 80 -4.62 -10.43 3.65
N THR A 81 -5.88 -10.01 3.47
CA THR A 81 -6.78 -10.59 2.48
C THR A 81 -6.42 -10.15 1.07
N VAL A 82 -6.01 -8.89 0.87
CA VAL A 82 -5.69 -8.35 -0.46
C VAL A 82 -4.58 -9.13 -1.20
N PRO A 83 -3.46 -9.53 -0.55
CA PRO A 83 -2.44 -10.41 -1.15
C PRO A 83 -2.96 -11.71 -1.72
N MET A 84 -4.14 -12.17 -1.28
CA MET A 84 -4.77 -13.37 -1.84
C MET A 84 -5.36 -13.12 -3.23
N LEU A 85 -5.75 -11.88 -3.51
CA LEU A 85 -6.43 -11.44 -4.74
C LEU A 85 -5.43 -10.96 -5.81
N ILE A 86 -4.25 -10.47 -5.41
CA ILE A 86 -3.27 -9.86 -6.32
C ILE A 86 -2.05 -10.77 -6.62
N PRO A 87 -1.40 -10.61 -7.79
CA PRO A 87 -0.20 -11.36 -8.16
C PRO A 87 1.02 -10.87 -7.37
N VAL A 88 1.25 -11.43 -6.17
CA VAL A 88 2.44 -11.15 -5.36
C VAL A 88 3.64 -11.94 -5.87
N LEU A 89 3.50 -13.27 -5.99
CA LEU A 89 4.61 -14.17 -6.33
C LEU A 89 4.47 -14.82 -7.71
N THR A 90 3.26 -15.09 -8.18
CA THR A 90 3.01 -15.89 -9.38
C THR A 90 2.44 -15.06 -10.53
N SER A 91 2.78 -15.44 -11.76
CA SER A 91 2.18 -14.84 -12.97
C SER A 91 0.86 -15.43 -13.39
N TYR A 92 0.52 -16.62 -12.88
CA TYR A 92 -0.76 -17.27 -13.07
C TYR A 92 -1.67 -17.05 -11.86
N ALA A 93 -2.97 -17.05 -12.10
CA ALA A 93 -3.97 -16.88 -11.05
C ALA A 93 -4.04 -18.12 -10.15
N LEU A 94 -4.06 -17.89 -8.84
CA LEU A 94 -4.31 -18.93 -7.85
C LEU A 94 -5.81 -19.07 -7.57
N PRO A 95 -6.25 -20.15 -6.89
CA PRO A 95 -7.67 -20.42 -6.67
C PRO A 95 -8.45 -19.26 -6.05
N LEU A 96 -7.89 -18.56 -5.06
CA LEU A 96 -8.56 -17.42 -4.42
C LEU A 96 -8.41 -16.11 -5.20
N GLY A 97 -7.52 -16.06 -6.19
CA GLY A 97 -7.31 -14.88 -7.05
C GLY A 97 -8.51 -14.57 -7.96
N TYR A 98 -9.45 -15.50 -8.10
CA TYR A 98 -10.71 -15.32 -8.83
C TYR A 98 -11.88 -14.90 -7.94
N MET A 99 -11.70 -14.85 -6.61
CA MET A 99 -12.79 -14.48 -5.69
C MET A 99 -13.06 -12.98 -5.63
N GLY A 100 -12.14 -12.17 -6.15
CA GLY A 100 -12.25 -10.72 -6.19
C GLY A 100 -11.40 -10.14 -7.31
N ASP A 101 -11.75 -8.94 -7.73
CA ASP A 101 -11.04 -8.15 -8.72
C ASP A 101 -10.20 -7.05 -8.05
N VAL A 102 -9.52 -6.23 -8.86
CA VAL A 102 -8.73 -5.12 -8.32
C VAL A 102 -9.62 -4.10 -7.58
N LEU A 103 -10.85 -3.88 -8.03
CA LEU A 103 -11.81 -2.98 -7.39
C LEU A 103 -12.21 -3.49 -5.99
N GLY A 104 -12.52 -4.77 -5.85
CA GLY A 104 -12.79 -5.44 -4.59
C GLY A 104 -11.61 -5.37 -3.64
N GLY A 105 -10.39 -5.55 -4.15
CA GLY A 105 -9.16 -5.30 -3.38
C GLY A 105 -9.08 -3.87 -2.85
N GLY A 106 -9.38 -2.88 -3.69
CA GLY A 106 -9.46 -1.46 -3.32
C GLY A 106 -10.52 -1.18 -2.25
N LEU A 107 -11.72 -1.76 -2.38
CA LEU A 107 -12.80 -1.62 -1.39
C LEU A 107 -12.43 -2.23 -0.03
N ILE A 108 -11.71 -3.36 -0.01
CA ILE A 108 -11.21 -3.96 1.23
C ILE A 108 -10.20 -3.03 1.92
N LEU A 109 -9.30 -2.39 1.16
CA LEU A 109 -8.37 -1.39 1.70
C LEU A 109 -9.10 -0.14 2.24
N ALA A 110 -10.11 0.34 1.51
CA ALA A 110 -10.93 1.47 1.93
C ALA A 110 -11.73 1.15 3.20
N PHE A 111 -12.25 -0.07 3.32
CA PHE A 111 -12.93 -0.56 4.52
C PHE A 111 -12.00 -0.61 5.74
N ALA A 112 -10.76 -1.09 5.57
CA ALA A 112 -9.75 -1.05 6.63
C ALA A 112 -9.49 0.39 7.10
N SER A 113 -9.31 1.33 6.17
CA SER A 113 -9.09 2.75 6.48
C SER A 113 -10.32 3.40 7.17
N PHE A 114 -11.53 3.01 6.76
CA PHE A 114 -12.78 3.43 7.40
C PHE A 114 -12.84 2.97 8.86
N LEU A 115 -12.55 1.71 9.15
CA LEU A 115 -12.56 1.18 10.51
C LEU A 115 -11.55 1.90 11.42
N ILE A 116 -10.34 2.16 10.93
CA ILE A 116 -9.33 2.94 11.65
C ILE A 116 -9.84 4.36 11.92
N ALA A 117 -10.46 5.00 10.93
CA ALA A 117 -10.99 6.36 11.07
C ALA A 117 -12.12 6.45 12.12
N VAL A 118 -13.04 5.47 12.11
CA VAL A 118 -14.13 5.37 13.11
C VAL A 118 -13.56 5.08 14.50
N GLY A 119 -12.64 4.13 14.62
CA GLY A 119 -12.00 3.81 15.90
C GLY A 119 -11.29 5.03 16.51
N ALA A 120 -10.55 5.80 15.70
CA ALA A 120 -9.92 7.03 16.14
C ALA A 120 -10.92 8.13 16.53
N ALA A 121 -12.10 8.17 15.89
CA ALA A 121 -13.15 9.12 16.23
C ALA A 121 -13.83 8.83 17.59
N GLU A 122 -13.87 7.56 18.01
CA GLU A 122 -14.46 7.13 19.29
C GLU A 122 -13.58 7.44 20.51
N THR A 123 -12.30 7.79 20.30
CA THR A 123 -11.33 7.97 21.40
C THR A 123 -11.62 9.15 22.32
N GLY A 124 -12.40 10.13 21.86
CA GLY A 124 -12.63 11.39 22.56
C GLY A 124 -11.47 12.40 22.46
N ASP A 125 -10.32 12.01 21.90
CA ASP A 125 -9.20 12.91 21.66
C ASP A 125 -9.42 13.79 20.43
N SER A 126 -9.11 15.09 20.59
CA SER A 126 -9.35 16.09 19.55
C SER A 126 -8.38 15.94 18.38
N TYR A 127 -7.13 15.51 18.61
CA TYR A 127 -6.15 15.32 17.54
C TYR A 127 -6.48 14.10 16.69
N SER A 128 -6.84 12.99 17.33
CA SER A 128 -7.24 11.75 16.68
C SER A 128 -8.49 11.93 15.81
N GLN A 129 -9.50 12.66 16.32
CA GLN A 129 -10.70 13.01 15.56
C GLN A 129 -10.40 13.93 14.38
N LEU A 130 -9.57 14.95 14.57
CA LEU A 130 -9.20 15.88 13.51
C LEU A 130 -8.39 15.18 12.40
N ALA A 131 -7.50 14.27 12.76
CA ALA A 131 -6.75 13.42 11.84
C ALA A 131 -7.67 12.53 11.01
N SER A 132 -8.64 11.85 11.64
CA SER A 132 -9.66 11.06 10.94
C SER A 132 -10.53 11.86 9.98
N SER A 133 -10.96 13.06 10.41
CA SER A 133 -11.75 13.96 9.56
C SER A 133 -10.97 14.33 8.28
N ARG A 134 -9.71 14.73 8.41
CA ARG A 134 -8.83 15.06 7.28
C ARG A 134 -8.59 13.86 6.36
N ALA A 135 -8.26 12.70 6.93
CA ALA A 135 -8.03 11.49 6.17
C ALA A 135 -9.25 11.14 5.31
N LYS A 136 -10.47 11.28 5.83
CA LYS A 136 -11.69 11.03 5.04
C LYS A 136 -12.00 12.12 4.03
N THR A 137 -11.70 13.40 4.30
CA THR A 137 -11.85 14.48 3.32
C THR A 137 -10.97 14.24 2.09
N PHE A 138 -9.69 13.89 2.29
CA PHE A 138 -8.80 13.59 1.17
C PHE A 138 -9.11 12.24 0.52
N ALA A 139 -9.53 11.24 1.31
CA ALA A 139 -9.96 9.93 0.79
C ALA A 139 -11.17 10.03 -0.15
N ALA A 140 -12.07 10.98 0.08
CA ALA A 140 -13.19 11.24 -0.82
C ALA A 140 -12.76 11.58 -2.25
N ILE A 141 -11.51 12.03 -2.45
CA ILE A 141 -10.92 12.27 -3.77
C ILE A 141 -10.00 11.12 -4.18
N THR A 142 -9.13 10.59 -3.30
CA THR A 142 -8.19 9.50 -3.67
C THR A 142 -8.88 8.18 -3.98
N GLU A 143 -9.98 7.84 -3.31
CA GLU A 143 -10.72 6.60 -3.56
C GLU A 143 -11.23 6.55 -5.03
N PRO A 144 -11.90 7.60 -5.56
CA PRO A 144 -12.19 7.71 -7.00
C PRO A 144 -10.98 7.63 -7.93
N VAL A 145 -9.81 8.17 -7.54
CA VAL A 145 -8.59 8.07 -8.36
C VAL A 145 -8.23 6.61 -8.58
N MET A 146 -8.24 5.80 -7.51
CA MET A 146 -7.96 4.37 -7.60
C MET A 146 -8.94 3.66 -8.54
N LEU A 147 -10.24 3.97 -8.44
CA LEU A 147 -11.26 3.41 -9.34
C LEU A 147 -10.97 3.73 -10.81
N LEU A 148 -10.62 4.97 -11.14
CA LEU A 148 -10.34 5.41 -12.52
C LEU A 148 -9.03 4.82 -13.07
N VAL A 149 -8.00 4.68 -12.23
CA VAL A 149 -6.76 3.99 -12.59
C VAL A 149 -7.05 2.54 -13.00
N PHE A 150 -7.81 1.82 -12.19
CA PHE A 150 -8.14 0.43 -12.48
C PHE A 150 -9.11 0.29 -13.64
N PHE A 151 -10.07 1.20 -13.79
CA PHE A 151 -10.94 1.27 -14.95
C PHE A 151 -10.16 1.45 -16.27
N THR A 152 -9.10 2.28 -16.26
CA THR A 152 -8.20 2.43 -17.41
C THR A 152 -7.49 1.12 -17.75
N ALA A 153 -7.00 0.39 -16.73
CA ALA A 153 -6.36 -0.91 -16.95
C ALA A 153 -7.34 -1.99 -17.43
N ALA A 154 -8.57 -1.96 -16.92
CA ALA A 154 -9.63 -2.91 -17.25
C ALA A 154 -10.16 -2.73 -18.67
N THR A 155 -10.29 -1.48 -19.14
CA THR A 155 -10.69 -1.19 -20.53
C THR A 155 -9.67 -1.69 -21.55
N ILE A 156 -8.37 -1.71 -21.21
CA ILE A 156 -7.32 -2.29 -22.05
C ILE A 156 -7.41 -3.83 -22.09
N THR A 157 -7.71 -4.44 -20.94
CA THR A 157 -7.66 -5.91 -20.77
C THR A 157 -9.01 -6.61 -20.85
N THR A 158 -10.11 -5.86 -20.99
CA THR A 158 -11.51 -6.30 -20.94
C THR A 158 -11.92 -7.00 -19.64
N THR A 159 -11.09 -6.93 -18.59
CA THR A 159 -11.32 -7.56 -17.28
C THR A 159 -10.63 -6.78 -16.18
N ASP A 160 -11.21 -6.78 -14.98
CA ASP A 160 -10.63 -6.17 -13.79
C ASP A 160 -9.68 -7.12 -13.02
N LEU A 161 -9.32 -8.27 -13.60
CA LEU A 161 -8.45 -9.24 -12.95
C LEU A 161 -6.97 -8.79 -12.97
N PRO A 162 -6.32 -8.63 -11.80
CA PRO A 162 -4.95 -8.12 -11.76
C PRO A 162 -3.92 -9.05 -12.43
N TYR A 163 -4.19 -10.36 -12.46
CA TYR A 163 -3.36 -11.33 -13.16
C TYR A 163 -3.35 -11.10 -14.68
N VAL A 164 -4.49 -10.71 -15.25
CA VAL A 164 -4.62 -10.45 -16.70
C VAL A 164 -3.98 -9.12 -17.06
N ILE A 165 -4.18 -8.08 -16.23
CA ILE A 165 -3.49 -6.80 -16.40
C ILE A 165 -1.97 -6.99 -16.40
N GLY A 166 -1.42 -7.71 -15.41
CA GLY A 166 0.01 -8.01 -15.36
C GLY A 166 0.48 -8.85 -16.56
N ALA A 167 -0.36 -9.75 -17.10
CA ALA A 167 -0.03 -10.51 -18.30
C ALA A 167 0.02 -9.64 -19.56
N THR A 168 -0.90 -8.70 -19.71
CA THR A 168 -0.90 -7.72 -20.81
C THR A 168 0.34 -6.85 -20.76
N VAL A 169 0.73 -6.36 -19.59
CA VAL A 169 1.97 -5.57 -19.43
C VAL A 169 3.21 -6.41 -19.77
N ARG A 170 3.23 -7.71 -19.47
CA ARG A 170 4.31 -8.63 -19.87
C ARG A 170 4.38 -8.90 -21.37
N SER A 171 3.29 -8.69 -22.13
CA SER A 171 3.23 -9.03 -23.56
C SER A 171 4.17 -8.17 -24.43
N GLY A 172 4.59 -7.00 -23.95
CA GLY A 172 5.65 -6.23 -24.58
C GLY A 172 5.88 -4.84 -23.96
N PRO A 173 7.09 -4.26 -24.09
CA PRO A 173 7.41 -2.94 -23.54
C PRO A 173 6.49 -1.82 -24.05
N ALA A 174 5.95 -1.98 -25.26
CA ALA A 174 5.02 -1.01 -25.86
C ALA A 174 3.76 -0.78 -25.01
N GLN A 175 3.32 -1.77 -24.22
CA GLN A 175 2.15 -1.62 -23.34
C GLN A 175 2.44 -0.71 -22.14
N ILE A 176 3.68 -0.74 -21.63
CA ILE A 176 4.10 0.10 -20.49
C ILE A 176 4.19 1.57 -20.90
N VAL A 177 4.65 1.83 -22.14
CA VAL A 177 4.92 3.18 -22.66
C VAL A 177 3.66 3.87 -23.21
N ARG A 178 2.51 3.18 -23.22
CA ARG A 178 1.23 3.78 -23.64
C ARG A 178 0.91 5.01 -22.79
N PRO A 179 0.56 6.16 -23.40
CA PRO A 179 0.26 7.39 -22.66
C PRO A 179 -0.79 7.19 -21.57
N ALA A 180 -1.89 6.49 -21.87
CA ALA A 180 -2.92 6.16 -20.89
C ALA A 180 -2.37 5.36 -19.70
N HIS A 181 -1.53 4.37 -19.95
CA HIS A 181 -0.94 3.53 -18.91
C HIS A 181 0.07 4.29 -18.04
N LEU A 182 0.88 5.18 -18.64
CA LEU A 182 1.82 6.04 -17.91
C LEU A 182 1.09 7.03 -17.00
N LEU A 183 0.02 7.64 -17.49
CA LEU A 183 -0.81 8.56 -16.71
C LEU A 183 -1.49 7.84 -15.53
N ALA A 184 -2.05 6.65 -15.77
CA ALA A 184 -2.64 5.82 -14.72
C ALA A 184 -1.60 5.38 -13.67
N SER A 185 -0.40 4.99 -14.11
CA SER A 185 0.71 4.61 -13.23
C SER A 185 1.19 5.80 -12.38
N ALA A 186 1.25 7.01 -12.96
CA ALA A 186 1.60 8.23 -12.25
C ALA A 186 0.54 8.62 -11.22
N ALA A 187 -0.75 8.54 -11.58
CA ALA A 187 -1.85 8.77 -10.65
C ALA A 187 -1.82 7.77 -9.47
N LEU A 188 -1.60 6.48 -9.76
CA LEU A 188 -1.44 5.45 -8.74
C LEU A 188 -0.25 5.75 -7.82
N PHE A 189 0.90 6.12 -8.38
CA PHE A 189 2.08 6.49 -7.59
C PHE A 189 1.81 7.66 -6.66
N MET A 190 1.07 8.69 -7.11
CA MET A 190 0.66 9.80 -6.24
C MET A 190 -0.25 9.35 -5.10
N VAL A 191 -1.21 8.46 -5.37
CA VAL A 191 -2.08 7.88 -4.33
C VAL A 191 -1.27 7.03 -3.35
N ILE A 192 -0.24 6.32 -3.81
CA ILE A 192 0.65 5.54 -2.95
C ILE A 192 1.40 6.45 -1.97
N LEU A 193 1.92 7.59 -2.43
CA LEU A 193 2.57 8.57 -1.54
C LEU A 193 1.59 9.12 -0.49
N TYR A 194 0.33 9.34 -0.86
CA TYR A 194 -0.74 9.70 0.07
C TYR A 194 -1.03 8.60 1.10
N GLU A 195 -1.34 7.38 0.65
CA GLU A 195 -1.73 6.26 1.51
C GLU A 195 -0.61 5.79 2.43
N THR A 196 0.64 6.00 2.05
CA THR A 196 1.82 5.62 2.86
C THR A 196 2.33 6.76 3.74
N ALA A 197 1.63 7.90 3.79
CA ALA A 197 1.97 9.07 4.59
C ALA A 197 3.40 9.57 4.37
N ARG A 198 3.83 9.58 3.11
CA ARG A 198 5.17 10.00 2.67
C ARG A 198 5.17 11.47 2.21
N ILE A 199 6.35 12.06 2.12
CA ILE A 199 6.50 13.42 1.58
C ILE A 199 6.21 13.33 0.07
N PRO A 200 5.43 14.28 -0.51
CA PRO A 200 5.17 15.63 -0.02
C PRO A 200 3.94 15.80 0.90
N ILE A 201 3.24 14.73 1.27
CA ILE A 201 1.94 14.81 1.95
C ILE A 201 2.12 14.95 3.46
N GLU A 202 2.78 13.97 4.06
CA GLU A 202 3.01 13.91 5.50
C GLU A 202 4.46 13.53 5.79
N SER A 203 4.94 13.96 6.94
CA SER A 203 6.26 13.62 7.46
C SER A 203 6.14 12.46 8.43
N HIS A 204 6.73 11.31 8.08
CA HIS A 204 6.72 10.10 8.90
C HIS A 204 7.76 10.10 10.04
N THR A 205 8.69 11.06 10.05
CA THR A 205 9.74 11.18 11.09
C THR A 205 9.59 12.42 11.98
N GLY A 206 8.48 13.15 11.87
CA GLY A 206 8.25 14.42 12.57
C GLY A 206 7.75 14.23 14.01
N THR A 207 7.99 15.23 14.85
CA THR A 207 7.31 15.39 16.15
C THR A 207 5.81 15.60 15.95
N THR A 208 5.01 15.48 17.01
CA THR A 208 3.57 15.80 16.99
C THR A 208 3.32 17.18 16.37
N GLU A 209 2.74 17.19 15.17
CA GLU A 209 2.45 18.38 14.40
C GLU A 209 0.93 18.55 14.23
N PHE A 210 0.44 19.79 14.27
CA PHE A 210 -0.98 20.09 14.09
C PHE A 210 -1.56 19.61 12.75
N GLY A 211 -0.72 19.36 11.74
CA GLY A 211 -1.12 18.92 10.39
C GLY A 211 -1.07 17.41 10.17
N MET A 212 -0.95 16.59 11.22
CA MET A 212 -0.93 15.12 11.09
C MET A 212 -2.23 14.56 10.53
N ILE A 213 -2.09 13.47 9.76
CA ILE A 213 -3.19 12.74 9.13
C ILE A 213 -3.10 11.27 9.54
N GLU A 214 -2.15 10.51 8.99
CA GLU A 214 -2.07 9.07 9.24
C GLU A 214 -1.61 8.75 10.66
N THR A 215 -0.54 9.44 11.08
CA THR A 215 0.07 9.25 12.40
C THR A 215 -0.89 9.59 13.54
N GLY A 216 -1.71 10.62 13.36
CA GLY A 216 -2.72 11.06 14.33
C GLY A 216 -3.86 10.07 14.54
N ARG A 217 -4.21 9.23 13.54
CA ARG A 217 -5.28 8.22 13.70
C ARG A 217 -4.92 7.10 14.68
N THR A 218 -3.64 6.94 14.98
CA THR A 218 -3.14 5.82 15.81
C THR A 218 -2.73 6.23 17.23
N PHE A 219 -2.85 7.51 17.58
CA PHE A 219 -2.28 8.09 18.80
C PHE A 219 -2.73 7.46 20.11
N GLU A 220 -4.01 7.13 20.22
CA GLU A 220 -4.56 6.59 21.46
C GLU A 220 -4.34 5.08 21.59
N TYR A 221 -3.84 4.40 20.55
CA TYR A 221 -3.58 2.95 20.60
C TYR A 221 -2.27 2.64 21.32
N SER A 222 -2.26 1.52 22.04
CA SER A 222 -1.09 1.07 22.79
C SER A 222 -0.93 -0.44 22.72
N GLY A 223 0.27 -0.92 23.10
CA GLY A 223 0.55 -2.36 23.19
C GLY A 223 0.36 -3.13 21.87
N PRO A 224 -0.16 -4.37 21.95
CA PRO A 224 -0.49 -5.22 20.80
C PRO A 224 -1.37 -4.56 19.73
N ASP A 225 -2.33 -3.72 20.12
CA ASP A 225 -3.23 -3.06 19.17
C ASP A 225 -2.47 -2.09 18.26
N LEU A 226 -1.55 -1.31 18.84
CA LEU A 226 -0.64 -0.45 18.07
C LEU A 226 0.32 -1.28 17.21
N ALA A 227 0.77 -2.43 17.71
CA ALA A 227 1.61 -3.35 16.93
C ALA A 227 0.90 -3.82 15.66
N LEU A 228 -0.37 -4.21 15.76
CA LEU A 228 -1.19 -4.64 14.62
C LEU A 228 -1.40 -3.50 13.61
N LEU A 229 -1.61 -2.26 14.08
CA LEU A 229 -1.75 -1.11 13.19
C LEU A 229 -0.44 -0.79 12.45
N HIS A 230 0.71 -0.83 13.12
CA HIS A 230 2.02 -0.64 12.49
C HIS A 230 2.33 -1.77 11.51
N TRP A 231 2.03 -3.02 11.87
CA TRP A 231 2.23 -4.17 11.01
C TRP A 231 1.31 -4.11 9.78
N GLY A 232 0.04 -3.76 10.00
CA GLY A 232 -0.95 -3.54 8.96
C GLY A 232 -0.54 -2.42 8.00
N SER A 233 0.00 -1.32 8.50
CA SER A 233 0.51 -0.23 7.66
C SER A 233 1.68 -0.68 6.78
N ALA A 234 2.63 -1.46 7.34
CA ALA A 234 3.73 -2.03 6.57
C ALA A 234 3.25 -3.04 5.51
N ALA A 235 2.24 -3.85 5.84
CA ALA A 235 1.60 -4.76 4.88
C ALA A 235 0.85 -3.98 3.78
N LYS A 236 0.08 -2.95 4.14
CA LYS A 236 -0.62 -2.03 3.20
C LYS A 236 0.38 -1.39 2.23
N GLN A 237 1.50 -0.89 2.74
CA GLN A 237 2.57 -0.31 1.92
C GLN A 237 3.08 -1.32 0.88
N LEU A 238 3.40 -2.55 1.30
CA LEU A 238 3.89 -3.57 0.38
C LEU A 238 2.82 -4.03 -0.63
N VAL A 239 1.56 -4.15 -0.22
CA VAL A 239 0.43 -4.43 -1.12
C VAL A 239 0.34 -3.39 -2.23
N LEU A 240 0.37 -2.12 -1.86
CA LEU A 240 0.31 -1.01 -2.82
C LEU A 240 1.53 -1.01 -3.76
N TYR A 241 2.72 -1.31 -3.25
CA TYR A 241 3.92 -1.46 -4.08
C TYR A 241 3.80 -2.65 -5.04
N VAL A 242 3.24 -3.78 -4.59
CA VAL A 242 2.98 -4.93 -5.47
C VAL A 242 2.00 -4.57 -6.58
N ILE A 243 0.93 -3.82 -6.28
CA ILE A 243 -0.02 -3.38 -7.32
C ILE A 243 0.73 -2.51 -8.34
N LEU A 244 1.48 -1.50 -7.91
CA LEU A 244 2.22 -0.66 -8.86
C LEU A 244 3.26 -1.45 -9.66
N LEU A 245 4.05 -2.31 -9.01
CA LEU A 245 5.18 -3.00 -9.62
C LEU A 245 4.72 -4.21 -10.45
N ASN A 246 3.97 -5.15 -9.89
CA ASN A 246 3.62 -6.39 -10.56
C ASN A 246 2.40 -6.27 -11.48
N VAL A 247 1.54 -5.26 -11.29
CA VAL A 247 0.36 -5.09 -12.14
C VAL A 247 0.60 -4.03 -13.23
N PHE A 248 1.26 -2.91 -12.91
CA PHE A 248 1.42 -1.80 -13.86
C PHE A 248 2.83 -1.69 -14.47
N VAL A 249 3.89 -1.59 -13.68
CA VAL A 249 5.18 -1.07 -14.18
C VAL A 249 6.17 -2.16 -14.60
N ALA A 250 6.34 -3.18 -13.76
CA ALA A 250 7.50 -4.07 -13.76
C ALA A 250 7.12 -5.52 -13.36
N PRO A 251 6.29 -6.22 -14.15
CA PRO A 251 5.79 -7.57 -13.86
C PRO A 251 6.81 -8.70 -14.11
N TRP A 252 8.10 -8.43 -13.88
CA TRP A 252 9.19 -9.41 -14.04
C TRP A 252 9.59 -10.03 -12.69
N GLY A 253 10.23 -11.19 -12.72
CA GLY A 253 10.68 -11.89 -11.51
C GLY A 253 9.56 -12.59 -10.74
N MET A 254 8.46 -12.93 -11.41
CA MET A 254 7.35 -13.72 -10.85
C MET A 254 7.47 -15.18 -11.29
N ALA A 255 7.03 -16.11 -10.46
CA ALA A 255 7.03 -17.54 -10.76
C ALA A 255 6.02 -17.86 -11.88
N SER A 256 6.50 -18.51 -12.94
CA SER A 256 5.70 -18.92 -14.10
C SER A 256 5.04 -20.29 -13.93
N GLY A 257 5.63 -21.15 -13.09
CA GLY A 257 5.14 -22.46 -12.75
C GLY A 257 5.10 -22.69 -11.24
N THR A 258 4.75 -23.93 -10.86
CA THR A 258 4.59 -24.36 -9.46
C THR A 258 5.88 -24.92 -8.86
N SER A 259 7.03 -24.72 -9.52
CA SER A 259 8.30 -25.26 -9.05
C SER A 259 8.77 -24.51 -7.79
N PRO A 260 9.27 -25.21 -6.75
CA PRO A 260 9.73 -24.57 -5.53
C PRO A 260 10.83 -23.54 -5.75
N ALA A 261 11.71 -23.79 -6.72
CA ALA A 261 12.80 -22.89 -7.07
C ALA A 261 12.28 -21.57 -7.65
N GLU A 262 11.30 -21.60 -8.55
CA GLU A 262 10.71 -20.38 -9.11
C GLU A 262 10.03 -19.53 -8.04
N VAL A 263 9.24 -20.16 -7.16
CA VAL A 263 8.57 -19.47 -6.05
C VAL A 263 9.59 -18.88 -5.07
N ALA A 264 10.66 -19.62 -4.76
CA ALA A 264 11.72 -19.16 -3.87
C ALA A 264 12.50 -17.96 -4.44
N VAL A 265 12.66 -17.87 -5.77
CA VAL A 265 13.30 -16.72 -6.44
C VAL A 265 12.35 -15.52 -6.53
N ALA A 266 11.04 -15.75 -6.65
CA ALA A 266 10.05 -14.67 -6.72
C ALA A 266 9.98 -13.82 -5.44
N ILE A 267 10.19 -14.43 -4.26
CA ILE A 267 10.18 -13.74 -2.96
C ILE A 267 11.24 -12.63 -2.88
N PRO A 268 12.56 -12.89 -3.02
CA PRO A 268 13.56 -11.85 -2.99
C PRO A 268 13.44 -10.88 -4.17
N ALA A 269 12.92 -11.33 -5.33
CA ALA A 269 12.68 -10.45 -6.47
C ALA A 269 11.66 -9.35 -6.15
N ILE A 270 10.51 -9.69 -5.54
CA ILE A 270 9.51 -8.68 -5.17
C ILE A 270 10.01 -7.75 -4.06
N LEU A 271 10.70 -8.29 -3.04
CA LEU A 271 11.27 -7.48 -1.96
C LEU A 271 12.36 -6.53 -2.48
N GLY A 272 13.21 -6.98 -3.40
CA GLY A 272 14.21 -6.16 -4.05
C GLY A 272 13.60 -5.02 -4.87
N LYS A 273 12.55 -5.29 -5.67
CA LYS A 273 11.84 -4.25 -6.41
C LYS A 273 11.15 -3.24 -5.49
N ALA A 274 10.50 -3.74 -4.43
CA ALA A 274 9.87 -2.90 -3.42
C ALA A 274 10.88 -2.01 -2.68
N ALA A 275 12.07 -2.54 -2.37
CA ALA A 275 13.17 -1.79 -1.80
C ALA A 275 13.69 -0.70 -2.75
N LEU A 276 13.83 -0.99 -4.05
CA LEU A 276 14.23 -0.01 -5.05
C LEU A 276 13.21 1.12 -5.23
N LEU A 277 11.92 0.78 -5.29
CA LEU A 277 10.84 1.78 -5.29
C LEU A 277 10.88 2.62 -4.01
N GLY A 278 11.11 1.96 -2.86
CA GLY A 278 11.31 2.61 -1.58
C GLY A 278 12.50 3.58 -1.56
N CYS A 279 13.62 3.25 -2.21
CA CYS A 279 14.74 4.17 -2.40
C CYS A 279 14.33 5.40 -3.22
N ALA A 280 13.57 5.21 -4.31
CA ALA A 280 13.08 6.33 -5.12
C ALA A 280 12.19 7.26 -4.30
N ILE A 281 11.28 6.69 -3.49
CA ILE A 281 10.43 7.45 -2.57
C ILE A 281 11.27 8.16 -1.50
N ALA A 282 12.26 7.51 -0.91
CA ALA A 282 13.15 8.13 0.07
C ALA A 282 13.98 9.29 -0.53
N VAL A 283 14.36 9.21 -1.81
CA VAL A 283 14.99 10.35 -2.51
C VAL A 283 14.01 11.50 -2.65
N LEU A 284 12.74 11.23 -3.02
CA LEU A 284 11.70 12.26 -3.05
C LEU A 284 11.48 12.88 -1.67
N ASP A 285 11.44 12.06 -0.62
CA ASP A 285 11.26 12.52 0.77
C ASP A 285 12.36 13.50 1.20
N ASN A 286 13.60 13.28 0.74
CA ASN A 286 14.73 14.17 1.06
C ASN A 286 14.91 15.33 0.08
N SER A 287 14.24 15.31 -1.06
CA SER A 287 14.35 16.35 -2.10
C SER A 287 13.27 17.41 -2.01
N TYR A 288 12.09 17.04 -1.50
CA TYR A 288 10.92 17.91 -1.42
C TYR A 288 10.59 18.29 0.02
N ALA A 289 10.01 19.48 0.19
CA ALA A 289 9.44 19.89 1.47
C ALA A 289 7.99 19.39 1.60
N LYS A 290 7.57 19.16 2.84
CA LYS A 290 6.17 18.87 3.19
C LYS A 290 5.25 19.99 2.70
N LEU A 291 4.14 19.62 2.06
CA LEU A 291 3.11 20.55 1.63
C LEU A 291 2.29 21.05 2.82
N ARG A 292 1.78 22.27 2.70
CA ARG A 292 0.77 22.78 3.63
C ARG A 292 -0.51 21.96 3.48
N LEU A 293 -1.24 21.73 4.57
CA LEU A 293 -2.45 20.89 4.61
C LEU A 293 -3.44 21.20 3.47
N PHE A 294 -3.71 22.48 3.19
CA PHE A 294 -4.65 22.87 2.13
C PHE A 294 -4.16 22.56 0.71
N LYS A 295 -2.84 22.43 0.49
CA LYS A 295 -2.26 22.03 -0.80
C LYS A 295 -2.30 20.52 -1.04
N ILE A 296 -2.61 19.72 0.00
CA ILE A 296 -2.81 18.27 -0.18
C ILE A 296 -4.04 18.03 -1.06
N THR A 297 -5.09 18.87 -0.95
CA THR A 297 -6.25 18.82 -1.85
C THR A 297 -5.84 19.04 -3.31
N GLU A 298 -4.95 20.00 -3.58
CA GLU A 298 -4.42 20.25 -4.94
C GLU A 298 -3.63 19.05 -5.46
N TYR A 299 -2.80 18.44 -4.61
CA TYR A 299 -2.01 17.25 -4.95
C TYR A 299 -2.91 16.06 -5.32
N VAL A 300 -3.91 15.75 -4.48
CA VAL A 300 -4.83 14.65 -4.72
C VAL A 300 -5.74 14.93 -5.92
N SER A 301 -6.15 16.19 -6.12
CA SER A 301 -6.91 16.59 -7.31
C SER A 301 -6.08 16.46 -8.59
N ALA A 302 -4.77 16.73 -8.54
CA ALA A 302 -3.88 16.48 -9.67
C ALA A 302 -3.79 14.98 -10.01
N ALA A 303 -3.73 14.11 -8.98
CA ALA A 303 -3.80 12.66 -9.20
C ALA A 303 -5.13 12.24 -9.86
N LEU A 304 -6.25 12.84 -9.44
CA LEU A 304 -7.55 12.62 -10.09
C LEU A 304 -7.55 13.07 -11.56
N LEU A 305 -7.01 14.26 -11.84
CA LEU A 305 -6.89 14.76 -13.22
C LEU A 305 -6.06 13.84 -14.10
N LEU A 306 -4.95 13.30 -13.58
CA LEU A 306 -4.12 12.32 -14.30
C LEU A 306 -4.90 11.03 -14.59
N ALA A 307 -5.66 10.51 -13.62
CA ALA A 307 -6.48 9.31 -13.82
C ALA A 307 -7.62 9.55 -14.82
N VAL A 308 -8.27 10.71 -14.77
CA VAL A 308 -9.28 11.11 -15.76
C VAL A 308 -8.66 11.23 -17.15
N LEU A 309 -7.50 11.88 -17.27
CA LEU A 309 -6.78 12.02 -18.53
C LEU A 309 -6.34 10.65 -19.09
N ALA A 310 -5.97 9.70 -18.23
CA ALA A 310 -5.66 8.33 -18.62
C ALA A 310 -6.86 7.66 -19.32
N VAL A 311 -8.07 7.80 -18.75
CA VAL A 311 -9.30 7.29 -19.37
C VAL A 311 -9.57 7.98 -20.71
N PHE A 312 -9.50 9.31 -20.76
CA PHE A 312 -9.78 10.06 -22.00
C PHE A 312 -8.78 9.76 -23.12
N THR A 313 -7.48 9.67 -22.79
CA THR A 313 -6.44 9.33 -23.78
C THR A 313 -6.64 7.94 -24.37
N LEU A 314 -7.09 6.99 -23.55
CA LEU A 314 -7.43 5.65 -24.05
C LEU A 314 -8.65 5.66 -24.98
N TYR A 315 -9.72 6.37 -24.60
CA TYR A 315 -10.97 6.40 -25.38
C TYR A 315 -10.88 7.27 -26.65
N LEU A 316 -10.19 8.40 -26.61
CA LEU A 316 -10.13 9.38 -27.71
C LEU A 316 -8.87 9.23 -28.55
N GLY A 317 -7.76 8.79 -27.95
CA GLY A 317 -6.45 8.71 -28.60
C GLY A 317 -6.16 7.36 -29.26
N GLY A 318 -6.96 6.32 -29.02
CA GLY A 318 -6.76 4.99 -29.59
C GLY A 318 -5.60 4.18 -28.99
N GLY A 319 -5.00 4.65 -27.88
CA GLY A 319 -3.92 3.97 -27.14
C GLY A 319 -2.93 4.91 -26.48
#